data_AF-A0A7M1Q8A2-F1
#
_entry.id   AF-A0A7M1Q8A2-F1
#
_cell.length_a   1.000
_cell.length_b   1.000
_cell.length_c   1.000
_cell.angle_alpha   90.00
_cell.angle_beta   90.00
_cell.angle_gamma   90.00
#
_symmetry.space_group_name_H-M   'P 1'
#
loop_
_entity.id
_entity.type
_entity.pdbx_description
1 polymer ?
#
loop_
_entity_poly.entity_id
_entity_poly.type
_entity_poly.pdbx_seq_one_letter_code
_entity_poly.pdbx_strand_id
1 'polypeptide(L)' 'MATVDIEHIMSELEEHAQTLRALSERLSSSDPEAAHTTQLIAHDLWELRKELGDER' A
#
# COMPACT_ATOMS: atom_id res chain seq x y z
N MET A 1 -17.50 8.26 19.52
CA MET A 1 -16.67 7.26 18.82
C MET A 1 -16.68 7.64 17.36
N ALA A 2 -15.54 7.98 16.78
CA ALA A 2 -15.47 8.27 15.35
C ALA A 2 -15.70 6.97 14.60
N THR A 3 -16.80 6.86 13.86
CA THR A 3 -16.99 5.84 12.84
C THR A 3 -15.92 6.07 11.80
N VAL A 4 -14.89 5.22 11.78
CA VAL A 4 -13.88 5.23 10.72
C VAL A 4 -14.62 4.88 9.44
N ASP A 5 -14.60 5.81 8.48
CA ASP A 5 -15.25 5.66 7.18
C ASP A 5 -14.42 4.70 6.31
N ILE A 6 -15.07 3.69 5.73
CA ILE A 6 -14.42 2.73 4.82
C ILE A 6 -13.77 3.46 3.64
N GLU A 7 -14.36 4.56 3.17
CA GLU A 7 -13.79 5.36 2.09
C GLU A 7 -12.48 6.03 2.51
N HIS A 8 -12.40 6.45 3.77
CA HIS A 8 -11.16 6.98 4.35
C HIS A 8 -10.08 5.91 4.45
N ILE A 9 -10.42 4.71 4.93
CA ILE A 9 -9.48 3.57 5.01
C ILE A 9 -8.96 3.20 3.62
N MET A 10 -9.83 3.09 2.63
CA MET A 10 -9.42 2.77 1.26
C MET A 10 -8.49 3.83 0.66
N SER A 11 -8.73 5.11 0.96
CA SER A 11 -7.85 6.20 0.54
C SER A 11 -6.48 6.12 1.21
N GLU A 12 -6.44 5.84 2.52
CA GLU A 12 -5.18 5.67 3.25
C GLU A 12 -4.40 4.48 2.70
N LEU A 13 -5.03 3.32 2.49
CA LEU A 13 -4.35 2.14 1.94
C LEU A 13 -3.74 2.41 0.56
N GLU A 14 -4.45 3.11 -0.31
CA GLU A 14 -3.95 3.52 -1.63
C GLU A 14 -2.73 4.46 -1.50
N GLU A 15 -2.79 5.47 -0.63
CA GLU A 15 -1.68 6.40 -0.39
C GLU A 15 -0.42 5.68 0.13
N HIS A 16 -0.60 4.75 1.07
CA HIS A 16 0.51 3.98 1.63
C HIS A 16 1.12 3.03 0.58
N ALA A 17 0.29 2.35 -0.21
CA ALA A 17 0.76 1.50 -1.31
C ALA A 17 1.59 2.29 -2.33
N GLN A 18 1.13 3.48 -2.73
CA GLN A 18 1.87 4.35 -3.64
C GLN A 18 3.20 4.84 -3.05
N THR A 19 3.20 5.23 -1.77
CA THR A 19 4.40 5.68 -1.06
C THR A 19 5.46 4.56 -0.99
N LEU A 20 5.05 3.34 -0.65
CA LEU A 20 5.94 2.20 -0.59
C LEU A 20 6.49 1.83 -1.97
N ARG A 21 5.68 1.91 -3.03
CA ARG A 21 6.16 1.71 -4.40
C ARG A 21 7.20 2.75 -4.81
N ALA A 22 7.00 4.02 -4.48
CA ALA A 22 8.02 5.04 -4.74
C ALA A 22 9.31 4.78 -3.94
N LEU A 23 9.20 4.25 -2.71
CA LEU A 23 10.33 3.87 -1.89
C LEU A 23 11.08 2.66 -2.46
N SER A 24 10.38 1.63 -2.97
CA SER A 24 11.02 0.46 -3.58
C SER A 24 11.85 0.85 -4.80
N GLU A 25 11.34 1.75 -5.64
CA GLU A 25 12.06 2.28 -6.80
C GLU A 25 13.36 2.97 -6.39
N ARG A 26 13.33 3.76 -5.31
CA ARG A 26 14.52 4.43 -4.76
C ARG A 26 15.54 3.46 -4.15
N LEU A 27 15.06 2.40 -3.51
CA LEU A 27 15.91 1.39 -2.89
C LEU A 27 16.52 0.43 -3.92
N SER A 28 15.92 0.28 -5.10
CA SER A 28 16.29 -0.73 -6.10
C SER A 28 17.79 -0.77 -6.45
N SER A 29 18.48 0.37 -6.43
CA SER A 29 19.92 0.46 -6.71
C SER A 29 20.84 0.32 -5.49
N SER A 30 20.35 0.62 -4.28
CA SER A 30 21.17 0.64 -3.06
C SER A 30 20.97 -0.58 -2.17
N ASP A 31 19.76 -1.12 -2.16
CA ASP A 31 19.35 -2.27 -1.37
C ASP A 31 18.22 -3.03 -2.11
N PRO A 32 18.58 -3.96 -3.01
CA PRO A 32 17.60 -4.71 -3.80
C PRO A 32 16.68 -5.58 -2.96
N GLU A 33 17.14 -6.06 -1.81
CA GLU A 33 16.34 -6.89 -0.90
C GLU A 33 15.26 -6.04 -0.23
N ALA A 34 15.66 -4.90 0.35
CA ALA A 34 14.71 -3.95 0.92
C ALA A 34 13.74 -3.39 -0.14
N ALA A 35 14.21 -3.13 -1.36
CA ALA A 35 13.36 -2.74 -2.47
C ALA A 35 12.28 -3.80 -2.77
N HIS A 36 12.68 -5.07 -2.84
CA HIS A 36 11.76 -6.18 -3.09
C HIS A 36 10.73 -6.33 -1.96
N THR A 37 11.17 -6.32 -0.69
CA THR A 37 10.26 -6.39 0.46
C THR A 37 9.28 -5.21 0.46
N THR A 38 9.77 -4.00 0.19
CA THR A 38 8.92 -2.79 0.12
C THR A 38 7.88 -2.91 -1.01
N GLN A 39 8.27 -3.46 -2.16
CA GLN A 39 7.38 -3.72 -3.29
C GLN A 39 6.27 -4.73 -2.93
N LEU A 40 6.60 -5.79 -2.18
CA LEU A 40 5.62 -6.78 -1.72
C LEU A 40 4.60 -6.15 -0.78
N ILE A 41 5.05 -5.36 0.21
CA ILE A 41 4.13 -4.68 1.13
C ILE A 41 3.22 -3.70 0.37
N ALA A 42 3.76 -2.96 -0.61
CA ALA A 42 2.96 -2.08 -1.46
C ALA A 42 1.85 -2.85 -2.21
N HIS A 43 2.16 -4.06 -2.69
CA HIS A 43 1.20 -4.91 -3.36
C HIS A 43 0.13 -5.45 -2.40
N ASP A 44 0.52 -5.92 -1.22
CA ASP A 44 -0.41 -6.45 -0.21
C ASP A 44 -1.42 -5.38 0.24
N LEU A 45 -0.98 -4.12 0.40
CA LEU A 45 -1.88 -3.01 0.72
C LEU A 45 -2.86 -2.69 -0.42
N TRP A 46 -2.42 -2.81 -1.67
CA TRP A 46 -3.28 -2.61 -2.82
C TRP A 46 -4.34 -3.71 -2.94
N GLU A 47 -3.97 -4.98 -2.72
CA GLU A 47 -4.93 -6.09 -2.68
C GLU A 47 -5.94 -5.90 -1.54
N LEU A 48 -5.49 -5.55 -0.33
CA LEU A 48 -6.40 -5.27 0.79
C LEU A 48 -7.39 -4.14 0.46
N ARG A 49 -6.92 -3.06 -0.18
CA ARG A 49 -7.76 -1.96 -0.65
C ARG A 49 -8.78 -2.42 -1.67
N LYS A 50 -8.41 -3.35 -2.56
CA LYS A 50 -9.28 -3.91 -3.58
C LYS A 50 -10.35 -4.82 -2.96
N GLU A 51 -9.96 -5.71 -2.05
CA GLU A 51 -10.89 -6.58 -1.31
C GLU A 51 -11.96 -5.75 -0.57
N LEU A 52 -11.55 -4.67 0.11
CA LEU A 52 -12.48 -3.74 0.76
C LEU A 52 -13.43 -3.02 -0.22
N GLY A 53 -13.00 -2.81 -1.46
CA GLY A 53 -13.82 -2.21 -2.52
C GLY A 53 -14.80 -3.21 -3.16
N ASP A 54 -14.40 -4.47 -3.28
CA ASP A 54 -15.20 -5.55 -3.88
C ASP A 54 -16.29 -6.08 -2.92
N GLU A 55 -16.14 -5.90 -1.60
CA GLU A 55 -17.16 -6.23 -0.59
C GLU A 55 -18.35 -5.22 -0.52
N ARG A 56 -18.38 -4.18 -1.36
CA ARG A 56 -19.46 -3.18 -1.46
C ARG A 56 -20.46 -3.49 -2.58
#